data_AF-A0A0N4TC56-F1
#
_entry.id   AF-A0A0N4TC56-F1
#
_cell.length_a   1.000
_cell.length_b   1.000
_cell.length_c   1.000
_cell.angle_alpha   90.00
_cell.angle_beta   90.00
_cell.angle_gamma   90.00
#
_symmetry.space_group_name_H-M   'P 1'
#
loop_
_entity.id
_entity.type
_entity.pdbx_description
1 polymer ?
#
loop_
_entity_poly.entity_id
_entity_poly.type
_entity_poly.pdbx_seq_one_letter_code
_entity_poly.pdbx_strand_id
1 'polypeptide(L)'
;MIGLIISVIFAIMTLIVRSQWPRWERLVQLSPSQPYFDNPKRYLAAANNPNIRLFRFESPLLFNNVECFKLGIYNAITDWKTKTDINVKN
;
A
#
# COMPACT_ATOMS: atom_id res chain seq x y z
N MET A 1 -24.90 -0.60 -34.62
CA MET A 1 -24.48 0.41 -33.63
C MET A 1 -24.38 -0.15 -32.21
N ILE A 2 -25.29 -1.03 -31.78
CA ILE A 2 -25.28 -1.63 -30.43
C ILE A 2 -23.95 -2.28 -30.03
N GLY A 3 -23.33 -3.05 -30.93
CA GLY A 3 -22.08 -3.76 -30.63
C GLY A 3 -20.88 -2.83 -30.36
N LEU A 4 -20.82 -1.68 -31.04
CA LEU A 4 -19.78 -0.68 -30.84
C LEU A 4 -19.94 0.03 -29.49
N ILE A 5 -21.18 0.32 -29.08
CA ILE A 5 -21.45 0.93 -27.79
C ILE A 5 -21.08 -0.02 -26.65
N ILE A 6 -21.47 -1.30 -26.76
CA ILE A 6 -21.17 -2.31 -25.75
C ILE A 6 -19.66 -2.55 -25.62
N SER A 7 -18.93 -2.61 -26.73
CA SER A 7 -17.47 -2.83 -26.70
C SER A 7 -16.72 -1.65 -26.09
N VAL A 8 -17.13 -0.41 -26.39
CA VAL A 8 -16.53 0.80 -25.81
C VAL A 8 -16.78 0.88 -24.31
N ILE A 9 -18.03 0.64 -23.87
CA ILE A 9 -18.37 0.64 -22.44
C ILE A 9 -17.56 -0.43 -21.71
N PHE A 10 -17.49 -1.65 -22.26
CA PHE A 10 -16.73 -2.75 -21.66
C PHE A 10 -15.22 -2.43 -21.56
N ALA A 11 -14.65 -1.80 -22.58
CA ALA A 11 -13.25 -1.39 -22.58
C ALA A 11 -12.96 -0.36 -21.48
N ILE A 12 -13.81 0.67 -21.33
CA ILE A 12 -13.66 1.69 -20.30
C ILE A 12 -13.84 1.06 -18.91
N MET A 13 -14.84 0.19 -18.72
CA MET A 13 -15.06 -0.50 -17.45
C MET A 13 -13.84 -1.33 -17.04
N THR A 14 -13.30 -2.11 -17.97
CA THR A 14 -12.11 -2.95 -17.72
C THR A 14 -10.88 -2.11 -17.39
N LEU A 15 -10.71 -0.97 -18.06
CA LEU A 15 -9.62 -0.03 -17.80
C LEU A 15 -9.72 0.55 -16.37
N ILE A 16 -10.91 0.96 -15.96
CA ILE A 16 -11.14 1.48 -14.60
C ILE A 16 -10.84 0.39 -13.57
N VAL A 17 -11.40 -0.81 -13.73
CA VAL A 17 -11.17 -1.92 -12.79
C VAL A 17 -9.69 -2.26 -12.68
N ARG A 18 -8.97 -2.32 -13.80
CA ARG A 18 -7.53 -2.60 -13.82
C ARG A 18 -6.71 -1.48 -13.19
N SER A 19 -7.06 -0.23 -13.42
CA SER A 19 -6.41 0.94 -12.82
C SER A 19 -6.66 1.03 -11.30
N GLN A 20 -7.84 0.62 -10.86
CA GLN A 20 -8.28 0.63 -9.47
C GLN A 20 -7.96 -0.68 -8.71
N TRP A 21 -7.00 -1.50 -9.16
CA TRP A 21 -6.44 -2.61 -8.38
C TRP A 21 -5.15 -2.15 -7.69
N PRO A 22 -5.24 -1.38 -6.59
CA PRO A 22 -4.08 -0.87 -5.90
C PRO A 22 -3.31 -2.03 -5.27
N ARG A 23 -2.08 -2.23 -5.73
CA ARG A 23 -1.09 -2.96 -4.95
C ARG A 23 -0.52 -1.98 -3.92
N TRP A 24 -0.99 -2.12 -2.71
CA TRP A 24 -0.39 -1.54 -1.52
C TRP A 24 0.76 -2.41 -1.02
N GLU A 25 1.95 -1.84 -0.93
CA GLU A 25 3.14 -2.53 -0.46
C GLU A 25 3.76 -1.73 0.71
N ARG A 26 3.95 -2.40 1.85
CA ARG A 26 4.65 -1.80 3.00
C ARG A 26 6.12 -1.72 2.64
N LEU A 27 6.80 -0.59 2.89
CA LEU A 27 8.25 -0.52 2.71
C LEU A 27 8.94 -0.49 4.07
N VAL A 28 10.06 -1.18 4.17
CA VAL A 28 10.94 -1.15 5.34
C VAL A 28 12.33 -0.74 4.87
N GLN A 29 13.03 0.01 5.71
CA GLN A 29 14.39 0.45 5.41
C GLN A 29 15.33 -0.76 5.49
N LEU A 30 16.10 -1.01 4.43
CA LEU A 30 17.01 -2.17 4.40
C LEU A 30 18.27 -1.96 5.24
N SER A 31 18.73 -0.71 5.34
CA SER A 31 19.95 -0.35 6.08
C SER A 31 19.86 1.08 6.62
N PRO A 32 20.36 1.35 7.84
CA PRO A 32 20.42 2.70 8.40
C PRO A 32 21.29 3.67 7.58
N SER A 33 22.20 3.16 6.74
CA SER A 33 23.15 3.96 5.96
C SER A 33 22.73 4.24 4.50
N GLN A 34 21.65 3.64 4.01
CA GLN A 34 21.20 3.82 2.62
C GLN A 34 19.72 4.21 2.53
N PRO A 35 19.34 5.12 1.62
CA PRO A 35 17.96 5.53 1.39
C PRO A 35 17.18 4.50 0.55
N TYR A 36 17.48 3.20 0.71
CA TYR A 36 16.81 2.14 -0.03
C TYR A 36 15.71 1.52 0.83
N PHE A 37 14.47 1.70 0.36
CA PHE A 37 13.26 1.21 1.01
C PHE A 37 12.63 0.15 0.10
N ASP A 38 12.56 -1.07 0.60
CA ASP A 38 11.98 -2.18 -0.15
C ASP A 38 11.00 -2.97 0.73
N ASN A 39 10.27 -3.84 0.09
CA ASN A 39 9.21 -4.63 0.67
C ASN A 39 9.77 -5.62 1.72
N PRO A 40 9.32 -5.60 2.98
CA PRO A 40 9.83 -6.47 4.04
C PRO A 40 9.59 -7.96 3.77
N LYS A 41 8.67 -8.30 2.85
CA LYS A 41 8.46 -9.68 2.40
C LYS A 41 9.62 -10.23 1.56
N ARG A 42 10.35 -9.35 0.86
CA ARG A 42 11.46 -9.73 -0.04
C ARG A 42 12.79 -9.83 0.71
N TYR A 43 12.97 -9.01 1.75
CA TYR A 43 14.20 -8.93 2.54
C TYR A 43 13.89 -9.02 4.03
N LEU A 44 13.93 -10.24 4.57
CA LEU A 44 13.72 -10.56 5.99
C LEU A 44 14.70 -9.85 6.94
N ALA A 45 15.87 -9.44 6.43
CA ALA A 45 16.92 -8.76 7.20
C ALA A 45 16.75 -7.23 7.26
N ALA A 46 15.70 -6.65 6.66
CA ALA A 46 15.52 -5.21 6.61
C ALA A 46 15.27 -4.66 8.03
N ALA A 47 16.20 -3.81 8.48
CA ALA A 47 16.18 -3.16 9.79
C ALA A 47 14.86 -2.40 9.98
N ASN A 48 13.95 -3.01 10.74
CA ASN A 48 12.68 -2.40 11.09
C ASN A 48 12.96 -1.33 12.16
N ASN A 49 13.32 -0.12 11.72
CA ASN A 49 13.55 1.00 12.61
C ASN A 49 12.25 1.27 13.41
N PRO A 50 12.25 1.15 14.75
CA PRO A 50 11.02 1.18 15.54
C PRO A 50 10.31 2.54 15.50
N ASN A 51 11.05 3.60 15.17
CA ASN A 51 10.55 4.97 15.19
C ASN A 51 9.99 5.48 13.85
N ILE A 52 10.29 4.83 12.72
CA ILE A 52 9.92 5.35 11.39
C ILE A 52 9.37 4.21 10.52
N ARG A 53 8.13 4.34 10.06
CA ARG A 53 7.51 3.45 9.06
C ARG A 53 7.18 4.22 7.80
N LEU A 54 7.60 3.69 6.65
CA LEU A 54 7.29 4.26 5.34
C LEU A 54 6.15 3.47 4.69
N PHE A 55 5.09 4.18 4.28
CA PHE A 55 3.98 3.60 3.54
C PHE A 55 4.01 4.11 2.11
N ARG A 56 4.22 3.21 1.13
CA ARG A 56 4.15 3.54 -0.28
C ARG A 56 2.82 3.07 -0.84
N PHE A 57 2.08 4.00 -1.43
CA PHE A 57 0.87 3.69 -2.16
C PHE A 57 1.20 3.70 -3.65
N GLU A 58 1.09 2.57 -4.34
CA GLU A 58 1.46 2.44 -5.76
C GLU A 58 0.33 2.85 -6.72
N SER A 59 -0.81 3.31 -6.20
CA SER A 59 -1.96 3.77 -6.98
C SER A 59 -2.09 5.29 -6.95
N PRO A 60 -2.60 5.92 -8.03
CA PRO A 60 -3.01 7.32 -7.97
C PRO A 60 -4.10 7.51 -6.91
N LEU A 61 -3.99 8.60 -6.13
CA LEU A 61 -5.02 9.02 -5.18
C LEU A 61 -6.18 9.68 -5.94
N LEU A 62 -7.16 8.85 -6.28
CA LEU A 62 -8.43 9.27 -6.88
C LEU A 62 -9.51 9.29 -5.81
N PHE A 63 -10.49 10.20 -5.93
CA PHE A 63 -11.60 10.34 -4.98
C PHE A 63 -12.29 9.00 -4.63
N ASN A 64 -12.41 8.11 -5.61
CA ASN A 64 -13.01 6.78 -5.43
C ASN A 64 -12.18 5.80 -4.59
N ASN A 65 -10.86 6.02 -4.45
CA ASN A 65 -9.93 5.13 -3.74
C ASN A 65 -9.44 5.74 -2.40
N VAL A 66 -9.94 6.93 -2.03
CA VAL A 66 -9.53 7.62 -0.79
C VAL A 66 -9.91 6.82 0.46
N GLU A 67 -11.06 6.15 0.45
CA GLU A 67 -11.51 5.35 1.61
C GLU A 67 -10.63 4.13 1.83
N CYS A 68 -10.28 3.41 0.76
CA CYS A 68 -9.34 2.29 0.82
C CYS A 68 -7.96 2.74 1.30
N PHE A 69 -7.49 3.90 0.84
CA PHE A 69 -6.22 4.48 1.32
C PHE A 69 -6.26 4.79 2.81
N LYS A 70 -7.33 5.44 3.30
CA LYS A 70 -7.53 5.71 4.73
C LYS A 70 -7.51 4.41 5.53
N LEU A 71 -8.28 3.42 5.12
CA LEU A 71 -8.35 2.12 5.78
C LEU A 71 -6.99 1.43 5.81
N GLY A 72 -6.22 1.52 4.73
CA GLY A 72 -4.86 0.98 4.68
C GLY A 72 -3.90 1.65 5.67
N ILE A 73 -3.97 2.97 5.81
CA ILE A 73 -3.20 3.72 6.81
C ILE A 73 -3.65 3.34 8.23
N TYR A 74 -4.96 3.31 8.51
CA TYR A 74 -5.48 2.94 9.83
C TYR A 74 -5.00 1.54 10.26
N ASN A 75 -5.02 0.57 9.35
CA ASN A 75 -4.52 -0.77 9.62
C ASN A 75 -3.00 -0.76 9.90
N ALA A 76 -2.22 0.03 9.14
CA ALA A 76 -0.78 0.15 9.34
C ALA A 76 -0.41 0.80 10.68
N ILE A 77 -1.17 1.82 11.12
CA ILE A 77 -1.01 2.48 12.42
C ILE A 77 -1.40 1.53 13.55
N THR A 78 -2.51 0.80 13.41
CA THR A 78 -2.96 -0.14 14.43
C THR A 78 -1.94 -1.26 14.64
N ASP A 79 -1.44 -1.87 13.55
CA ASP A 79 -0.34 -2.85 13.61
C ASP A 79 0.96 -2.26 14.23
N TRP A 80 1.19 -0.95 14.09
CA TRP A 80 2.32 -0.31 14.74
C TRP A 80 2.13 -0.20 16.24
N LYS A 81 0.99 0.35 16.69
CA LYS A 81 0.66 0.50 18.10
C LYS A 81 0.71 -0.86 18.82
N THR A 82 0.15 -1.89 18.21
CA THR A 82 0.20 -3.25 18.77
C THR A 82 1.63 -3.70 18.99
N LYS A 83 2.55 -3.53 18.02
CA LYS A 83 3.96 -3.97 18.17
C LYS A 83 4.76 -3.17 19.19
N THR A 84 4.49 -1.87 19.35
CA THR A 84 5.15 -1.06 20.39
C THR A 84 4.71 -1.49 21.79
N ASP A 85 3.44 -1.80 21.99
CA ASP A 85 2.91 -2.25 23.29
C ASP A 85 3.51 -3.60 23.73
N ILE A 86 3.87 -4.49 22.79
CA ILE A 86 4.57 -5.75 23.10
C ILE A 86 6.01 -5.50 23.52
N ASN A 87 6.68 -4.52 22.91
CA ASN A 87 8.09 -4.22 23.20
C ASN A 87 8.25 -3.56 24.58
N VAL A 88 7.27 -2.78 25.03
CA VAL A 88 7.27 -2.12 26.36
C VAL A 88 7.01 -3.08 27.52
N LYS A 89 6.42 -4.25 27.27
CA LYS A 89 6.10 -5.26 28.30
C LYS A 89 7.18 -6.33 28.51
N ASN A 90 8.21 -6.38 27.67
CA ASN A 90 9.37 -7.26 27.82
C ASN A 90 10.55 -6.50 28.40
#